data_AF-A0A3B9G8F2-F1
#
_entry.id   AF-A0A3B9G8F2-F1
#
_cell.length_a   1.000
_cell.length_b   1.000
_cell.length_c   1.000
_cell.angle_alpha   90.00
_cell.angle_beta   90.00
_cell.angle_gamma   90.00
#
_symmetry.space_group_name_H-M   'P 1'
#
loop_
_entity.id
_entity.type
_entity.pdbx_description
1 polymer ?
#
loop_
_entity_poly.entity_id
_entity_poly.type
_entity_poly.pdbx_seq_one_letter_code
_entity_poly.pdbx_strand_id
1 'polypeptide(L)' 'MALAEVASLRSEDPFRKVGAAALDADNRVIATAYNGLAPGFDAPTGFWDDREGRQKFMLHAEVNLCSLFKRGEAKLV' A
#
# COMPACT_ATOMS: atom_id res chain seq x y z
N MET A 1 13.24 3.59 -8.62
CA MET A 1 12.25 2.96 -7.73
C MET A 1 10.87 2.83 -8.42
N ALA A 2 10.83 2.43 -9.69
CA ALA A 2 9.61 2.51 -10.52
C ALA A 2 8.50 1.51 -10.14
N LEU A 3 8.86 0.33 -9.59
CA LEU A 3 7.88 -0.67 -9.16
C LEU A 3 6.90 -0.13 -8.10
N ALA A 4 7.45 0.57 -7.10
CA ALA A 4 6.66 1.21 -6.05
C ALA A 4 5.79 2.34 -6.61
N GLU A 5 6.32 3.14 -7.54
CA GLU A 5 5.55 4.20 -8.20
C GLU A 5 4.37 3.63 -8.99
N VAL A 6 4.59 2.59 -9.80
CA VAL A 6 3.53 1.91 -10.56
C VAL A 6 2.51 1.26 -9.63
N ALA A 7 2.95 0.61 -8.54
CA ALA A 7 2.04 0.05 -7.54
C ALA A 7 1.12 1.13 -6.93
N SER A 8 1.66 2.33 -6.67
CA SER A 8 0.92 3.45 -6.09
C SER A 8 -0.28 3.90 -6.94
N LEU A 9 -0.24 3.68 -8.26
CA LEU A 9 -1.31 4.07 -9.17
C LEU A 9 -2.64 3.34 -8.86
N ARG A 10 -2.58 2.18 -8.22
CA ARG A 10 -3.75 1.43 -7.75
C ARG A 10 -4.41 1.99 -6.50
N SER A 11 -3.77 2.93 -5.81
CA SER A 11 -4.35 3.58 -4.63
C SER A 11 -5.62 4.36 -5.00
N GLU A 12 -6.66 4.13 -4.21
CA GLU A 12 -7.94 4.83 -4.27
C GLU A 12 -7.87 6.22 -3.62
N ASP A 13 -6.82 6.51 -2.84
CA ASP A 13 -6.65 7.80 -2.16
C ASP A 13 -6.42 8.93 -3.19
N PRO A 14 -7.32 9.92 -3.26
CA PRO A 14 -7.20 11.01 -4.23
C PRO A 14 -6.18 12.07 -3.81
N PHE A 15 -5.73 12.09 -2.54
CA PHE A 15 -4.84 13.11 -1.99
C PHE A 15 -3.39 12.64 -1.92
N ARG A 16 -3.16 11.37 -1.59
CA ARG A 16 -1.81 10.82 -1.47
C ARG A 16 -1.75 9.37 -1.91
N LYS A 17 -1.02 9.12 -3.00
CA LYS A 17 -0.73 7.78 -3.50
C LYS A 17 0.67 7.37 -3.10
N VAL A 18 0.78 6.25 -2.39
CA VAL A 18 2.01 5.65 -1.91
C VAL A 18 2.02 4.20 -2.36
N GLY A 19 3.14 3.76 -2.90
CA GLY A 19 3.37 2.36 -3.23
C GLY A 19 4.67 1.88 -2.61
N ALA A 20 4.76 0.57 -2.48
CA ALA A 20 5.89 -0.11 -1.87
C ALA A 20 6.17 -1.41 -2.64
N ALA A 21 7.44 -1.83 -2.63
CA ALA A 21 7.88 -3.06 -3.28
C ALA A 21 8.93 -3.74 -2.40
N ALA A 22 8.84 -5.06 -2.28
CA ALA A 22 9.80 -5.89 -1.55
C ALA A 22 10.60 -6.75 -2.53
N LEU A 23 11.89 -6.84 -2.28
CA LEU A 23 12.85 -7.64 -3.04
C LEU A 23 13.49 -8.68 -2.10
N ASP A 24 13.69 -9.90 -2.59
CA ASP A 24 14.48 -10.91 -1.88
C ASP A 24 15.99 -10.68 -2.04
N ALA A 25 16.80 -11.55 -1.42
CA ALA A 25 18.26 -11.51 -1.53
C ALA A 25 18.75 -11.53 -2.99
N ASP A 26 18.06 -12.29 -3.85
CA ASP A 26 18.35 -12.48 -5.27
C ASP A 26 17.82 -11.34 -6.17
N ASN A 27 17.28 -10.26 -5.59
CA ASN A 27 16.63 -9.15 -6.29
C ASN A 27 15.34 -9.54 -7.05
N ARG A 28 14.67 -10.63 -6.68
CA ARG A 28 13.35 -10.96 -7.20
C ARG A 28 12.29 -10.13 -6.49
N VAL A 29 11.30 -9.66 -7.25
CA VAL A 29 10.13 -9.00 -6.67
C VAL A 29 9.29 -10.06 -5.97
N ILE A 30 9.19 -9.97 -4.65
CA ILE A 30 8.39 -10.91 -3.84
C ILE A 30 7.04 -10.31 -3.43
N ALA A 31 6.93 -8.99 -3.40
CA ALA A 31 5.67 -8.31 -3.12
C ALA A 31 5.65 -6.88 -3.68
N THR A 32 4.44 -6.40 -4.00
CA THR A 32 4.15 -4.99 -4.29
C THR A 32 2.85 -4.61 -3.60
N ALA A 33 2.77 -3.40 -3.05
CA ALA A 33 1.59 -2.92 -2.34
C ALA A 33 1.41 -1.41 -2.52
N TYR A 34 0.25 -0.92 -2.08
CA TYR A 34 -0.14 0.48 -2.12
C TYR A 34 -0.99 0.85 -0.90
N ASN A 35 -1.11 2.14 -0.59
CA ASN A 35 -2.00 2.60 0.47
C ASN A 35 -3.47 2.56 0.00
N GLY A 36 -4.38 2.20 0.90
CA GLY A 36 -5.79 2.10 0.55
C GLY A 36 -6.65 1.65 1.72
N LEU A 37 -7.91 1.38 1.42
CA LEU A 37 -8.88 0.91 2.40
C LEU A 37 -8.71 -0.60 2.65
N ALA A 38 -9.24 -1.07 3.77
CA ALA A 38 -9.24 -2.49 4.08
C ALA A 38 -10.01 -3.29 2.99
N PRO A 39 -9.60 -4.53 2.68
CA PRO A 39 -10.31 -5.36 1.71
C PRO A 39 -11.80 -5.48 2.05
N GLY A 40 -12.68 -5.25 1.07
CA GLY A 40 -14.13 -5.35 1.23
C GLY A 40 -14.79 -4.14 1.92
N PHE A 41 -14.05 -3.05 2.15
CA PHE A 41 -14.65 -1.81 2.61
C PHE A 41 -15.16 -0.98 1.43
N ASP A 42 -16.49 -0.84 1.33
CA ASP A 42 -17.12 0.02 0.34
C ASP A 42 -17.25 1.45 0.88
N ALA A 43 -16.45 2.37 0.35
CA ALA A 43 -16.45 3.77 0.77
C ALA A 43 -17.80 4.45 0.43
N PRO A 44 -18.56 4.96 1.42
CA PRO A 44 -19.79 5.69 1.13
C PRO A 44 -19.51 7.00 0.41
N THR A 45 -20.53 7.55 -0.26
CA THR A 45 -20.43 8.88 -0.88
C THR A 45 -20.01 9.93 0.14
N GLY A 46 -19.01 10.75 -0.20
CA GLY A 46 -18.46 11.78 0.69
C GLY A 46 -17.40 11.28 1.68
N PHE A 47 -17.08 9.99 1.69
CA PHE A 47 -16.04 9.41 2.57
C PHE A 47 -14.69 10.13 2.45
N TRP A 48 -14.30 10.48 1.22
CA TRP A 48 -13.01 11.12 0.95
C TRP A 48 -12.97 12.58 1.40
N ASP A 49 -14.09 13.22 1.74
CA ASP A 49 -14.11 14.64 2.13
C ASP A 49 -13.66 14.84 3.59
N ASP A 50 -13.99 13.89 4.48
CA ASP A 50 -13.58 13.92 5.89
C ASP A 50 -12.19 13.30 6.09
N ARG A 51 -11.19 14.17 6.31
CA ARG A 51 -9.82 13.75 6.56
C ARG A 51 -9.65 12.99 7.87
N GLU A 52 -10.27 13.44 8.94
CA GLU A 52 -10.10 12.82 10.26
C GLU A 52 -10.84 11.49 10.35
N GLY A 53 -12.02 11.41 9.72
CA GLY A 53 -12.79 10.17 9.57
C GLY A 53 -12.04 9.13 8.74
N ARG A 54 -11.58 9.49 7.53
CA ARG A 54 -10.96 8.52 6.61
C ARG A 54 -9.63 7.97 7.11
N GLN A 55 -8.83 8.76 7.83
CA GLN A 55 -7.52 8.33 8.34
C GLN A 55 -7.58 7.06 9.20
N LYS A 56 -8.71 6.83 9.89
CA LYS A 56 -8.92 5.64 10.73
C LYS A 56 -9.06 4.34 9.94
N PHE A 57 -9.38 4.43 8.64
CA PHE A 57 -9.60 3.29 7.75
C PHE A 57 -8.46 3.07 6.76
N MET A 58 -7.53 4.02 6.66
CA MET A 58 -6.43 3.96 5.71
C MET A 58 -5.32 3.05 6.20
N LEU A 59 -4.98 2.06 5.35
CA LEU A 59 -3.79 1.24 5.51
C LEU A 59 -2.66 1.84 4.68
N HIS A 60 -1.49 1.96 5.29
CA HIS A 60 -0.28 2.42 4.63
C HIS A 60 0.26 1.35 3.67
N ALA A 61 0.98 1.78 2.63
CA ALA A 61 1.53 0.87 1.62
C ALA A 61 2.50 -0.14 2.24
N GLU A 62 3.29 0.28 3.22
CA GLU A 62 4.27 -0.53 3.94
C GLU A 62 3.59 -1.60 4.80
N VAL A 63 2.49 -1.25 5.47
CA VAL A 63 1.69 -2.20 6.26
C VAL A 63 1.10 -3.26 5.35
N ASN A 64 0.51 -2.84 4.23
CA ASN A 64 0.01 -3.76 3.21
C ASN A 64 1.13 -4.64 2.66
N LEU A 65 2.31 -4.09 2.37
CA LEU A 65 3.45 -4.84 1.84
C LEU A 65 3.92 -5.93 2.81
N CYS A 66 4.09 -5.59 4.10
CA CYS A 66 4.57 -6.51 5.12
C CYS A 66 3.60 -7.68 5.39
N SER A 67 2.33 -7.57 4.96
CA SER A 67 1.40 -8.69 5.06
C SER A 67 1.59 -9.77 3.97
N LEU A 68 2.37 -9.47 2.92
CA LEU A 68 2.52 -10.33 1.75
C LEU A 68 3.74 -11.27 1.79
N PHE A 69 4.63 -11.11 2.77
CA PHE A 69 5.85 -11.92 2.90
C PHE A 69 6.17 -12.18 4.39
N LYS A 70 6.98 -13.20 4.66
CA LYS A 70 7.39 -13.54 6.02
C LYS A 70 8.65 -12.80 6.43
N ARG A 71 8.81 -12.60 7.75
CA ARG A 71 10.01 -11.96 8.31
C ARG A 71 11.27 -12.68 7.83
N GLY A 72 12.21 -11.90 7.27
CA GLY A 72 13.49 -12.41 6.75
C GLY A 72 13.50 -12.73 5.25
N GLU A 73 12.34 -12.69 4.56
CA GLU A 73 12.29 -12.94 3.11
C GLU A 73 12.70 -11.71 2.27
N ALA A 74 12.44 -10.50 2.78
CA ALA A 74 12.81 -9.25 2.12
C ALA A 74 14.16 -8.71 2.61
N LYS A 75 14.93 -8.06 1.73
CA LYS A 75 16.12 -7.29 2.09
C LYS A 75 15.86 -5.78 2.07
N LEU A 76 16.68 -5.05 2.81
CA LEU A 76 16.79 -3.59 2.66
C LEU A 76 17.51 -3.26 1.35
N VAL A 77 17.01 -2.24 0.66
CA VAL A 77 17.49 -1.73 -0.64
C VAL A 77 17.63 -0.22 -0.59
#